data_AF-A0A9J6PJ56-F1
#
_entry.id   AF-A0A9J6PJ56-F1
#
_cell.length_a   1.000
_cell.length_b   1.000
_cell.length_c   1.000
_cell.angle_alpha   90.00
_cell.angle_beta   90.00
_cell.angle_gamma   90.00
#
_symmetry.space_group_name_H-M   'P 1'
#
loop_
_entity.id
_entity.type
_entity.pdbx_description
1 polymer ?
#
loop_
_entity_poly.entity_id
_entity_poly.type
_entity_poly.pdbx_seq_one_letter_code
_entity_poly.pdbx_strand_id
1 'polypeptide(L)' 'MSGKTTDEQRQSRVKEAARRALAEAEARRAADLPRDLPPEQGGPEGPEPTRYGDWEKKGIASDF' A
#
# COMPACT_ATOMS: atom_id res chain seq x y z
N MET A 1 -24.07 15.86 27.41
CA MET A 1 -23.64 15.08 26.22
C MET A 1 -22.29 15.62 25.80
N SER A 2 -21.20 14.91 26.12
CA SER A 2 -19.85 15.38 25.78
C SER A 2 -19.61 15.11 24.30
N GLY A 3 -19.43 16.16 23.50
CA GLY A 3 -19.06 16.05 22.09
C GLY A 3 -17.63 15.53 21.97
N LYS A 4 -17.40 14.59 21.05
CA LYS A 4 -16.05 14.09 20.76
C LYS A 4 -15.14 15.25 20.37
N THR A 5 -13.91 15.22 20.88
CA THR A 5 -12.91 16.26 20.59
C THR A 5 -12.48 16.21 19.12
N THR A 6 -11.95 17.32 18.59
CA THR A 6 -11.49 17.42 17.18
C THR A 6 -10.49 16.32 16.80
N ASP A 7 -9.67 15.86 17.75
CA ASP A 7 -8.71 14.79 17.51
C ASP A 7 -9.40 13.42 17.40
N GLU A 8 -10.34 13.09 18.29
CA GLU A 8 -11.12 11.85 18.22
C GLU A 8 -11.93 11.74 16.93
N GLN A 9 -12.49 12.86 16.46
CA GLN A 9 -13.18 12.94 15.18
C GLN A 9 -12.24 12.66 14.00
N ARG A 10 -11.02 13.22 14.03
CA ARG A 10 -9.98 12.96 13.03
C ARG A 10 -9.58 11.48 13.03
N GLN A 11 -9.28 10.92 14.20
CA GLN A 11 -8.91 9.52 14.35
C GLN A 11 -10.00 8.58 13.83
N SER A 12 -11.27 8.86 14.11
CA SER A 12 -12.39 8.08 13.60
C SER A 12 -12.43 8.07 12.07
N ARG A 13 -12.27 9.24 11.44
CA ARG A 13 -12.27 9.37 9.97
C ARG A 13 -11.11 8.63 9.33
N VAL A 14 -9.92 8.70 9.93
CA VAL A 14 -8.73 7.96 9.47
C VAL A 14 -8.95 6.44 9.55
N LYS A 15 -9.51 5.94 10.66
CA LYS A 15 -9.81 4.50 10.82
C LYS A 15 -10.82 4.00 9.78
N GLU A 16 -11.87 4.76 9.51
CA GLU A 16 -12.85 4.41 8.47
C GLU A 16 -12.23 4.44 7.07
N ALA A 17 -11.39 5.44 6.78
CA ALA A 17 -10.67 5.51 5.51
C ALA A 17 -9.72 4.32 5.33
N ALA A 18 -8.99 3.95 6.38
CA ALA A 18 -8.10 2.78 6.36
C ALA A 18 -8.87 1.48 6.09
N ARG A 19 -10.01 1.26 6.76
CA ARG A 19 -10.86 0.09 6.51
C ARG A 19 -11.34 0.04 5.05
N ARG A 20 -11.75 1.18 4.48
CA ARG A 20 -12.16 1.26 3.07
C ARG A 20 -11.00 0.94 2.13
N ALA A 21 -9.84 1.54 2.35
CA ALA A 21 -8.66 1.34 1.52
C ALA A 21 -8.20 -0.13 1.52
N LEU A 22 -8.22 -0.79 2.68
CA LEU A 22 -7.87 -2.20 2.80
C LEU A 22 -8.85 -3.10 2.03
N ALA A 23 -10.16 -2.85 2.17
CA ALA A 23 -11.18 -3.61 1.46
C ALA A 23 -11.06 -3.45 -0.07
N GLU A 24 -10.75 -2.24 -0.54
CA GLU A 24 -10.53 -1.99 -1.97
C GLU A 24 -9.27 -2.67 -2.49
N ALA A 25 -8.17 -2.63 -1.74
CA ALA A 25 -6.93 -3.31 -2.11
C ALA A 25 -7.11 -4.83 -2.18
N GLU A 26 -7.87 -5.41 -1.25
CA GLU A 26 -8.23 -6.83 -1.28
C GLU A 26 -9.09 -7.18 -2.50
N ALA A 27 -10.12 -6.37 -2.80
CA ALA A 27 -10.95 -6.56 -3.98
C ALA A 27 -10.12 -6.48 -5.29
N ARG A 28 -9.16 -5.55 -5.37
CA ARG A 28 -8.25 -5.46 -6.52
C ARG A 28 -7.36 -6.70 -6.65
N ARG A 29 -6.77 -7.18 -5.55
CA ARG A 29 -5.95 -8.41 -5.56
C ARG A 29 -6.76 -9.63 -5.96
N ALA A 30 -8.01 -9.75 -5.50
CA ALA A 30 -8.89 -10.85 -5.86
C ALA A 30 -9.32 -10.81 -7.34
N ALA A 31 -9.39 -9.61 -7.93
CA ALA A 31 -9.73 -9.41 -9.34
C ALA A 31 -8.52 -9.46 -10.29
N ASP A 32 -7.28 -9.43 -9.77
CA ASP A 32 -6.09 -9.48 -10.59
C ASP A 32 -5.88 -10.91 -11.12
N LEU A 33 -5.89 -11.04 -12.44
CA LEU A 33 -5.66 -12.31 -13.10
C LEU A 33 -4.15 -12.52 -13.23
N PRO A 34 -3.64 -13.74 -12.94
CA PRO A 34 -2.24 -14.05 -13.16
C PRO A 34 -1.91 -13.82 -14.63
N ARG A 35 -0.95 -12.91 -14.87
CA ARG A 35 -0.39 -12.67 -16.19
C ARG A 35 0.80 -13.61 -16.36
N ASP A 36 0.78 -14.39 -17.43
CA ASP A 36 1.92 -15.22 -17.83
C ASP A 36 3.00 -14.33 -18.43
N LEU A 37 3.77 -13.70 -17.54
CA LEU A 37 4.92 -12.86 -17.88
C LEU A 37 6.19 -13.70 -17.74
N PRO A 38 7.17 -13.56 -18.66
CA PRO A 38 8.45 -14.23 -18.51
C PRO A 38 9.11 -13.80 -17.20
N PRO A 39 9.86 -14.69 -16.53
CA PRO A 39 10.54 -14.35 -15.29
C PRO A 39 11.55 -13.22 -15.53
N GLU A 40 11.57 -12.25 -14.62
CA GLU A 40 12.58 -11.18 -14.63
C GLU A 40 13.96 -11.80 -14.33
N GLN A 41 14.95 -11.54 -15.19
CA GLN A 41 16.31 -12.07 -15.05
C GLN A 41 17.25 -10.93 -14.63
N GLY A 42 18.03 -11.15 -13.57
CA GLY A 42 19.03 -10.18 -13.09
C GLY A 42 18.48 -9.03 -12.24
N GLY A 43 17.17 -9.00 -11.98
CA GLY A 43 16.52 -8.08 -11.04
C GLY A 43 16.43 -8.65 -9.61
N PRO A 44 16.09 -7.82 -8.62
CA PRO A 44 15.77 -8.30 -7.26
C PRO A 44 14.55 -9.23 -7.28
N GLU A 45 14.43 -10.11 -6.28
CA GLU A 45 13.25 -10.97 -6.14
C GLU A 45 12.00 -10.11 -5.89
N GLY A 46 10.98 -10.26 -6.73
CA GLY A 46 9.75 -9.48 -6.67
C GLY A 46 9.68 -8.37 -7.73
N PRO A 47 8.62 -7.55 -7.73
CA PRO A 47 8.44 -6.51 -8.72
C PRO A 47 9.58 -5.48 -8.65
N GLU A 48 10.17 -5.13 -9.79
CA GLU A 48 11.20 -4.09 -9.90
C GLU A 48 10.89 -2.86 -9.00
N PRO A 49 11.75 -2.51 -8.03
CA PRO A 49 11.52 -1.41 -7.09
C PRO A 49 11.27 -0.08 -7.80
N THR A 50 11.94 0.10 -8.93
CA THR A 50 11.81 1.24 -9.84
C THR A 50 10.44 1.36 -10.49
N ARG A 51 9.66 0.26 -10.52
CA ARG A 51 8.33 0.19 -11.16
C ARG A 51 7.18 0.31 -10.15
N TYR A 52 7.43 0.11 -8.84
CA TYR A 52 6.38 0.09 -7.80
C TYR A 52 6.64 0.93 -6.55
N GLY A 53 7.72 1.71 -6.50
CA GLY A 53 7.95 2.69 -5.42
C GLY A 53 8.65 2.11 -4.20
N ASP A 54 9.38 1.01 -4.31
CA ASP A 54 10.34 0.59 -3.28
C ASP A 54 11.61 1.44 -3.42
N TRP A 55 11.62 2.62 -2.82
CA TRP A 55 12.82 3.45 -2.68
C TRP A 55 13.71 2.99 -1.51
N GLU A 56 13.39 1.84 -0.93
CA GLU A 56 13.99 1.32 0.30
C GLU A 56 14.92 0.14 0.03
N LYS A 57 16.15 0.23 0.54
CA LYS A 57 17.07 -0.91 0.64
C LYS A 57 17.57 -0.99 2.08
N LYS A 58 17.30 -2.11 2.76
CA LYS A 58 17.67 -2.34 4.17
C LYS A 58 17.08 -1.29 5.14
N GLY A 59 15.86 -0.82 4.88
CA GLY A 59 15.14 0.12 5.74
C GLY A 59 15.62 1.57 5.66
N ILE A 60 16.37 1.93 4.61
CA ILE A 60 16.74 3.32 4.32
C ILE A 60 16.10 3.69 2.99
N ALA A 61 15.21 4.68 3.03
CA ALA A 61 14.70 5.36 1.84
C ALA A 61 15.78 6.30 1.30
N SER A 62 16.17 6.13 0.04
CA SER A 62 17.21 6.94 -0.62
C SER A 62 16.64 7.61 -1.85
N ASP A 63 16.52 8.95 -1.83
CA ASP A 63 16.02 9.79 -2.93
C ASP A 63 17.04 10.93 -3.23
N PHE A 64 17.11 11.42 -4.48
CA PHE A 64 17.92 12.56 -4.95
C PHE A 64 17.02 13.66 -5.53
#